data_AF-A0AAJ1ZPC5-F1
#
_entry.id   AF-A0AAJ1ZPC5-F1
#
_cell.length_a   1.000
_cell.length_b   1.000
_cell.length_c   1.000
_cell.angle_alpha   90.00
_cell.angle_beta   90.00
_cell.angle_gamma   90.00
#
_symmetry.space_group_name_H-M   'P 1'
#
loop_
_entity.id
_entity.type
_entity.pdbx_description
1 polymer ?
#
loop_
_entity_poly.entity_id
_entity_poly.type
_entity_poly.pdbx_seq_one_letter_code
_entity_poly.pdbx_strand_id
1 'polypeptide(L)'
;MKTKPRCVVIAYDEHNDQIETRTVDREAIERLRTASMIMPWSIAEHGGKLGDEFARKLGGASLLLLAIQQPALKPYIAVTEDTGKG
;
A
#
# COMPACT_ATOMS: atom_id res chain seq x y z
N MET A 1 26.63 9.80 -1.86
CA MET A 1 25.53 10.72 -1.47
C MET A 1 24.54 9.95 -0.61
N LYS A 2 24.15 10.47 0.57
CA LYS A 2 23.06 9.88 1.36
C LYS A 2 21.73 10.31 0.72
N THR A 3 20.94 9.36 0.23
CA THR A 3 19.60 9.65 -0.26
C THR A 3 18.70 9.97 0.93
N LYS A 4 17.91 11.05 0.83
CA LYS A 4 16.89 11.35 1.84
C LYS A 4 15.90 10.18 1.93
N PRO A 5 15.36 9.84 3.12
CA PRO A 5 14.33 8.82 3.22
C PRO A 5 13.10 9.19 2.39
N ARG A 6 12.60 8.21 1.63
CA ARG A 6 11.44 8.36 0.74
C ARG A 6 10.28 7.50 1.23
N CYS A 7 9.07 7.86 0.82
CA CYS A 7 7.86 7.06 0.95
C CYS A 7 7.37 6.70 -0.45
N VAL A 8 6.70 5.55 -0.57
CA VAL A 8 5.92 5.19 -1.77
C VAL A 8 4.47 5.51 -1.50
N VAL A 9 3.85 6.25 -2.42
CA VAL A 9 2.41 6.53 -2.44
C VAL A 9 1.82 5.73 -3.59
N ILE A 10 0.77 4.96 -3.31
CA ILE A 10 -0.02 4.24 -4.29
C ILE A 10 -1.38 4.93 -4.37
N ALA A 11 -1.81 5.32 -5.56
CA ALA A 11 -3.08 5.99 -5.79
C ALA A 11 -3.80 5.36 -6.99
N TYR A 12 -5.12 5.43 -7.00
CA TYR A 12 -5.93 5.11 -8.18
C TYR A 12 -6.36 6.40 -8.87
N ASP A 13 -5.91 6.58 -10.10
CA ASP A 13 -6.30 7.66 -10.99
C ASP A 13 -7.53 7.23 -11.80
N GLU A 14 -8.70 7.63 -11.32
CA GLU A 14 -10.00 7.30 -11.93
C GLU A 14 -10.16 7.88 -13.33
N HIS A 15 -9.44 8.95 -13.67
CA HIS A 15 -9.58 9.59 -14.99
C HIS A 15 -8.90 8.78 -16.09
N ASN A 16 -7.78 8.13 -15.77
CA ASN A 16 -6.99 7.34 -16.71
C ASN A 16 -7.06 5.84 -16.46
N ASP A 17 -7.87 5.41 -15.49
CA ASP A 17 -8.05 4.02 -15.09
C ASP A 17 -6.73 3.30 -14.78
N GLN A 18 -5.90 3.91 -13.93
CA GLN A 18 -4.55 3.43 -13.65
C GLN A 18 -4.17 3.51 -12.17
N ILE A 19 -3.31 2.58 -11.75
CA ILE A 19 -2.63 2.65 -10.45
C ILE A 19 -1.32 3.39 -10.64
N GLU A 20 -1.13 4.46 -9.87
CA GLU A 20 0.10 5.22 -9.84
C GLU A 20 0.92 4.89 -8.60
N THR A 21 2.19 4.58 -8.79
CA THR A 21 3.16 4.46 -7.69
C THR A 21 4.15 5.60 -7.78
N ARG A 22 4.19 6.47 -6.77
CA ARG A 22 5.07 7.65 -6.73
C ARG A 22 6.00 7.55 -5.53
N THR A 23 7.25 7.97 -5.69
CA THR A 23 8.11 8.21 -4.52
C THR A 23 8.01 9.67 -4.11
N VAL A 24 7.94 9.94 -2.81
CA VAL A 24 7.87 11.28 -2.24
C VAL A 24 8.84 11.41 -1.07
N ASP A 25 9.22 12.65 -0.73
CA ASP A 25 10.08 12.88 0.43
C ASP A 25 9.32 12.55 1.71
N ARG A 26 9.96 11.82 2.63
CA ARG A 26 9.32 11.46 3.90
C ARG A 26 8.87 12.70 4.67
N GLU A 27 9.70 13.74 4.71
CA GLU A 27 9.36 15.00 5.37
C GLU A 27 8.10 15.66 4.79
N ALA A 28 7.82 15.47 3.48
CA ALA A 28 6.65 16.03 2.84
C ALA A 28 5.34 15.34 3.29
N ILE A 29 5.41 14.06 3.68
CA ILE A 29 4.22 13.29 4.10
C ILE A 29 3.97 13.32 5.62
N GLU A 30 4.92 13.79 6.43
CA GLU A 30 4.80 13.79 7.90
C GLU A 30 3.55 14.54 8.40
N ARG A 31 3.17 15.66 7.76
CA ARG A 31 1.94 16.39 8.12
C ARG A 31 0.66 15.60 7.83
N LEU A 32 0.67 14.75 6.80
CA LEU A 32 -0.46 13.89 6.45
C LEU A 32 -0.52 12.67 7.38
N ARG A 33 0.64 12.21 7.86
CA ARG A 33 0.77 11.02 8.72
C ARG A 33 -0.02 11.11 10.02
N THR A 34 -0.13 12.29 10.61
CA THR A 34 -0.87 12.50 11.88
C THR A 34 -2.38 12.33 11.73
N ALA A 35 -2.93 12.52 10.53
CA ALA A 35 -4.37 12.42 10.26
C ALA A 35 -4.75 11.14 9.50
N SER A 36 -3.78 10.31 9.11
CA SER A 36 -4.01 9.12 8.30
C SER A 36 -4.20 7.86 9.15
N MET A 37 -5.02 6.93 8.65
CA MET A 37 -5.03 5.55 9.14
C MET A 37 -3.66 4.88 8.89
N ILE A 38 -3.17 4.15 9.89
CA ILE A 38 -1.93 3.38 9.80
C ILE A 38 -2.27 1.90 9.93
N MET A 39 -1.85 1.10 8.95
CA MET A 39 -1.80 -0.35 9.04
C MET A 39 -0.33 -0.76 9.18
N PRO A 40 0.16 -1.06 10.40
CA PRO A 40 1.55 -1.40 10.60
C PRO A 40 1.85 -2.83 10.10
N TRP A 41 3.01 -3.00 9.46
CA TRP A 41 3.52 -4.30 9.02
C TRP A 41 4.90 -4.51 9.64
N SER A 42 5.01 -5.35 10.67
CA SER A 42 6.27 -5.58 11.38
C SER A 42 7.19 -6.51 10.59
N ILE A 43 8.44 -6.09 10.37
CA ILE A 43 9.45 -6.94 9.74
C ILE A 43 9.78 -8.15 10.64
N ALA A 44 9.76 -7.97 11.96
CA ALA A 44 10.07 -9.03 12.92
C ALA A 44 9.00 -10.14 12.90
N GLU A 45 7.73 -9.77 12.78
CA GLU A 45 6.61 -10.73 12.70
C GLU A 45 6.62 -11.53 11.40
N HIS A 46 7.29 -11.02 10.36
CA HIS A 46 7.47 -11.70 9.07
C HIS A 46 8.84 -12.41 8.97
N GLY A 47 9.47 -12.75 10.11
CA GLY A 47 10.71 -13.54 10.14
C GLY A 47 11.96 -12.78 9.70
N GLY A 48 11.93 -11.44 9.75
CA GLY A 48 13.11 -10.60 9.43
C GLY A 48 13.37 -10.43 7.94
N LYS A 49 12.54 -10.98 7.06
CA LYS A 49 12.68 -10.90 5.60
C LYS A 49 11.34 -10.59 4.95
N LEU A 50 11.37 -9.77 3.91
CA LEU A 50 10.19 -9.39 3.14
C LEU A 50 10.23 -10.15 1.81
N GLY A 51 9.63 -11.35 1.79
CA GLY A 51 9.56 -12.19 0.59
C GLY A 51 8.32 -11.94 -0.27
N ASP A 52 8.14 -12.76 -1.30
CA ASP A 52 7.06 -12.64 -2.29
C ASP A 52 5.67 -12.67 -1.64
N GLU A 53 5.47 -13.47 -0.60
CA GLU A 53 4.20 -13.54 0.12
C GLU A 53 3.88 -12.21 0.83
N PHE A 54 4.89 -11.58 1.45
CA PHE A 54 4.74 -10.27 2.07
C PHE A 54 4.41 -9.21 1.02
N ALA A 55 5.14 -9.19 -0.09
CA ALA A 55 4.89 -8.25 -1.19
C ALA A 55 3.49 -8.41 -1.78
N ARG A 56 3.03 -9.66 -1.97
CA ARG A 56 1.67 -9.99 -2.43
C ARG A 56 0.61 -9.48 -1.45
N LYS A 57 0.77 -9.73 -0.15
CA LYS A 57 -0.15 -9.27 0.90
C LYS A 57 -0.18 -7.74 1.00
N LEU A 58 0.97 -7.08 0.96
CA LEU A 58 1.08 -5.62 0.98
C LEU A 58 0.40 -4.98 -0.23
N GLY A 59 0.66 -5.48 -1.43
CA GLY A 59 0.03 -4.98 -2.65
C GLY A 59 -1.49 -5.20 -2.64
N GLY A 60 -1.92 -6.40 -2.25
CA GLY A 60 -3.34 -6.74 -2.12
C GLY A 60 -4.09 -5.83 -1.14
N ALA A 61 -3.54 -5.66 0.06
CA ALA A 61 -4.10 -4.74 1.06
C ALA A 61 -4.16 -3.31 0.55
N SER A 62 -3.12 -2.84 -0.15
CA SER A 62 -3.09 -1.48 -0.72
C SER A 62 -4.23 -1.25 -1.72
N LEU A 63 -4.49 -2.23 -2.60
CA LEU A 63 -5.60 -2.17 -3.57
C LEU A 63 -6.96 -2.20 -2.88
N LEU A 64 -7.14 -3.09 -1.89
CA LEU A 64 -8.40 -3.18 -1.13
C LEU A 64 -8.68 -1.88 -0.36
N LEU A 65 -7.66 -1.28 0.27
CA LEU A 65 -7.78 0.01 0.96
C LEU A 65 -8.19 1.15 0.01
N LEU A 66 -7.60 1.22 -1.18
CA LEU A 66 -8.03 2.17 -2.21
C LEU A 66 -9.49 1.93 -2.60
N ALA A 67 -9.90 0.67 -2.81
CA ALA A 67 -11.26 0.32 -3.21
C ALA A 67 -12.35 0.59 -2.15
N ILE A 68 -11.97 0.72 -0.86
CA ILE A 68 -12.90 1.17 0.19
C ILE A 68 -13.32 2.62 -0.06
N GLN A 69 -12.36 3.48 -0.42
CA GLN A 69 -12.59 4.91 -0.64
C GLN A 69 -12.97 5.24 -2.10
N GLN A 70 -12.57 4.38 -3.05
CA GLN A 70 -12.77 4.53 -4.49
C GLN A 70 -13.41 3.25 -5.07
N PRO A 71 -14.74 3.07 -4.91
CA PRO A 71 -15.40 1.81 -5.29
C PRO A 71 -15.30 1.45 -6.76
N ALA A 72 -15.02 2.42 -7.64
CA ALA A 72 -14.77 2.20 -9.06
C ALA A 72 -13.59 1.25 -9.33
N LEU A 73 -12.65 1.12 -8.39
CA LEU A 73 -11.53 0.19 -8.50
C LEU A 73 -11.95 -1.27 -8.28
N LYS A 74 -13.06 -1.53 -7.58
CA LYS A 74 -13.47 -2.90 -7.18
C LYS A 74 -13.53 -3.91 -8.34
N PRO A 75 -14.10 -3.61 -9.52
CA PRO A 75 -14.19 -4.56 -10.62
C PRO A 75 -12.82 -5.01 -11.17
N TYR A 76 -11.76 -4.23 -10.93
CA TYR A 76 -10.41 -4.51 -11.40
C TYR A 76 -9.58 -5.34 -10.42
N ILE A 77 -10.06 -5.52 -9.18
CA ILE A 77 -9.33 -6.25 -8.14
C ILE A 77 -9.72 -7.73 -8.18
N ALA A 78 -8.76 -8.57 -8.55
CA ALA A 78 -8.85 -10.03 -8.46
C ALA A 78 -7.92 -10.61 -7.37
N VAL A 79 -7.69 -9.84 -6.31
CA VAL A 79 -6.88 -10.31 -5.17
C VAL A 79 -7.74 -11.22 -4.31
N THR A 80 -7.34 -12.48 -4.19
CA THR A 80 -7.96 -13.41 -3.25
C THR A 80 -7.67 -12.92 -1.83
N GLU A 81 -8.71 -12.60 -1.08
CA GLU A 81 -8.59 -12.46 0.38
C GLU A 81 -8.15 -13.83 0.91
N ASP A 82 -6.93 -13.90 1.42
CA ASP A 82 -6.51 -15.05 2.21
C ASP A 82 -7.24 -14.95 3.55
N THR A 83 -8.52 -15.33 3.55
CA THR A 83 -9.30 -15.54 4.77
C THR A 83 -8.62 -16.68 5.49
N GLY A 84 -7.64 -16.39 6.38
CA GLY A 84 -6.75 -17.34 7.05
C GLY A 84 -7.44 -18.54 7.71
N LYS A 85 -7.86 -19.48 6.88
CA LYS A 85 -8.37 -20.82 7.18
C LYS A 85 -7.60 -21.76 6.27
N GLY A 86 -6.36 -22.01 6.68
CA GLY A 86 -5.47 -23.05 6.16
C GLY A 86 -4.66 -23.58 7.31
#